data_AF-A0A7K4KQP2-F1
#
_entry.id   AF-A0A7K4KQP2-F1
#
_cell.length_a   1.000
_cell.length_b   1.000
_cell.length_c   1.000
_cell.angle_alpha   90.00
_cell.angle_beta   90.00
_cell.angle_gamma   90.00
#
_symmetry.space_group_name_H-M   'P 1'
#
loop_
_entity.id
_entity.type
_entity.pdbx_description
1 polymer ?
#
loop_
_entity_poly.entity_id
_entity_poly.type
_entity_poly.pdbx_seq_one_letter_code
_entity_poly.pdbx_strand_id
1 'polypeptide(L)'
;SLSLLDTNLPAEAETELRGFIAKRLTKGALFEGMGNVATVELSIPEYKVGCYYCLFRQENLLEMAALESDITAPEYVICFLGGSEKGAMCRSYLNHLIFLKKNTFRLELDKYVQSLKINFNPEQKTLETYVNPYLRSWFENSVCPIQRVVQLFQEKLAFLLHAALSYTPVEVKNSDERTEKDISRFLAAASLQGLVQEGTMTSLCIAMTEEQHKSIIIDCSGPQPQFHNAGSNRFCEDWMQAFINAAEGGNPFLFRQILENFKLKAIQDINNLKRFIRQAEMNHYALFKCYLFLKNCGSGDILLKIVKVEHAEMPEAKNVVAVLEEFMRE
;
A
#
# COMPACT_ATOMS: atom_id res chain seq x y z
N SER A 1 31.51 10.07 12.21
CA SER A 1 31.90 8.64 12.17
C SER A 1 30.64 7.82 12.44
N LEU A 2 30.55 6.58 11.93
CA LEU A 2 29.42 5.69 12.19
C LEU A 2 29.84 4.63 13.21
N SER A 3 29.07 4.51 14.30
CA SER A 3 29.15 3.40 15.26
C SER A 3 28.02 2.41 14.99
N LEU A 4 28.32 1.12 15.12
CA LEU A 4 27.32 0.06 15.02
C LEU A 4 26.55 -0.05 16.34
N LEU A 5 25.22 -0.16 16.25
CA LEU A 5 24.34 -0.40 17.41
C LEU A 5 23.76 -1.81 17.42
N ASP A 6 23.16 -2.26 16.32
CA ASP A 6 22.67 -3.64 16.15
C ASP A 6 22.77 -4.04 14.67
N THR A 7 22.95 -5.34 14.41
CA THR A 7 23.00 -5.90 13.06
C THR A 7 22.64 -7.38 13.06
N ASN A 8 22.01 -7.83 11.98
CA ASN A 8 21.81 -9.25 11.67
C ASN A 8 22.83 -9.76 10.62
N LEU A 9 23.77 -8.92 10.18
CA LEU A 9 24.77 -9.27 9.17
C LEU A 9 26.05 -9.86 9.78
N PRO A 10 26.76 -10.73 9.04
CA PRO A 10 28.14 -11.09 9.35
C PRO A 10 29.05 -9.85 9.40
N ALA A 11 30.12 -9.91 10.20
CA ALA A 11 31.03 -8.77 10.43
C ALA A 11 31.64 -8.19 9.13
N GLU A 12 31.93 -9.05 8.15
CA GLU A 12 32.48 -8.66 6.85
C GLU A 12 31.48 -7.81 6.05
N ALA A 13 30.25 -8.32 5.87
CA ALA A 13 29.18 -7.62 5.16
C ALA A 13 28.72 -6.35 5.88
N GLU A 14 28.75 -6.34 7.22
CA GLU A 14 28.44 -5.15 8.00
C GLU A 14 29.48 -4.04 7.78
N THR A 15 30.77 -4.40 7.75
CA THR A 15 31.84 -3.43 7.51
C THR A 15 31.73 -2.78 6.13
N GLU A 16 31.37 -3.57 5.11
CA GLU A 16 31.11 -3.11 3.75
C GLU A 16 29.90 -2.16 3.67
N LEU A 17 28.79 -2.53 4.32
CA LEU A 17 27.59 -1.69 4.38
C LEU A 17 27.88 -0.36 5.07
N ARG A 18 28.62 -0.38 6.19
CA ARG A 18 29.02 0.84 6.91
C ARG A 18 29.86 1.76 6.03
N GLY A 19 30.80 1.20 5.27
CA GLY A 19 31.61 1.93 4.30
C GLY A 19 30.75 2.55 3.18
N PHE A 20 29.74 1.82 2.70
CA PHE A 20 28.78 2.31 1.71
C PHE A 20 27.96 3.50 2.24
N ILE A 21 27.40 3.38 3.45
CA ILE A 21 26.59 4.44 4.07
C ILE A 21 27.44 5.67 4.41
N ALA A 22 28.66 5.48 4.91
CA ALA A 22 29.59 6.59 5.19
C ALA A 22 29.85 7.46 3.93
N LYS A 23 30.03 6.82 2.77
CA LYS A 23 30.19 7.53 1.48
C LYS A 23 28.93 8.28 1.03
N ARG A 24 27.74 7.84 1.46
CA ARG A 24 26.45 8.51 1.15
C ARG A 24 26.19 9.68 2.08
N LEU A 25 26.55 9.54 3.37
CA LEU A 25 26.49 10.62 4.36
C LEU A 25 27.38 11.78 3.97
N THR A 26 28.64 11.53 3.57
CA THR A 26 29.57 12.59 3.16
C THR A 26 29.10 13.35 1.91
N LYS A 27 28.22 12.75 1.10
CA LYS A 27 27.61 13.37 -0.07
C LYS A 27 26.30 14.10 0.22
N GLY A 28 25.83 14.14 1.48
CA GLY A 28 24.56 14.74 1.86
C GLY A 28 23.33 14.01 1.30
N ALA A 29 23.46 12.74 0.92
CA ALA A 29 22.42 11.99 0.20
C ALA A 29 21.39 11.31 1.13
N LEU A 30 21.23 11.80 2.37
CA LEU A 30 20.34 11.22 3.37
C LEU A 30 19.38 12.30 3.87
N PHE A 31 18.09 12.11 3.56
CA PHE A 31 17.02 12.99 3.99
C PHE A 31 16.27 12.34 5.16
N GLU A 32 15.87 13.18 6.11
CA GLU A 32 15.06 12.74 7.24
C GLU A 32 13.65 12.36 6.76
N GLY A 33 13.12 11.22 7.22
CA GLY A 33 11.77 10.77 6.89
C GLY A 33 11.53 10.30 5.45
N MET A 34 12.52 10.41 4.56
CA MET A 34 12.51 9.86 3.19
C MET A 34 13.73 8.96 2.98
N GLY A 35 13.52 7.66 3.06
CA GLY A 35 14.55 6.68 2.80
C GLY A 35 14.94 6.59 1.33
N ASN A 36 16.18 6.18 1.11
CA ASN A 36 16.72 5.93 -0.21
C ASN A 36 16.92 4.43 -0.41
N VAL A 37 16.76 3.98 -1.65
CA VAL A 37 17.02 2.59 -2.02
C VAL A 37 18.21 2.55 -2.96
N ALA A 38 19.21 1.73 -2.63
CA ALA A 38 20.36 1.49 -3.47
C ALA A 38 20.74 0.01 -3.49
N THR A 39 21.35 -0.43 -4.59
CA THR A 39 21.96 -1.75 -4.64
C THR A 39 23.32 -1.70 -3.98
N VAL A 40 23.59 -2.67 -3.10
CA VAL A 40 24.87 -2.86 -2.41
C VAL A 40 25.38 -4.25 -2.75
N GLU A 41 26.66 -4.35 -3.05
CA GLU A 41 27.36 -5.62 -3.21
C GLU A 41 27.97 -5.94 -1.84
N LEU A 42 27.57 -7.05 -1.26
CA LEU A 42 27.99 -7.49 0.07
C LEU A 42 28.58 -8.91 -0.02
N SER A 43 29.54 -9.22 0.85
CA SER A 43 30.17 -10.54 1.02
C SER A 43 29.24 -11.55 1.74
N ILE A 44 28.03 -11.71 1.21
CA ILE A 44 27.02 -12.71 1.62
C ILE A 44 26.73 -13.64 0.43
N PRO A 45 26.09 -14.81 0.63
CA PRO A 45 25.80 -15.76 -0.45
C PRO A 45 25.04 -15.12 -1.65
N GLU A 46 24.42 -13.97 -1.42
CA GLU A 46 23.75 -13.13 -2.41
C GLU A 46 24.66 -11.98 -2.86
N TYR A 47 25.21 -12.07 -4.07
CA TYR A 47 26.17 -11.08 -4.61
C TYR A 47 25.63 -9.63 -4.72
N LYS A 48 24.31 -9.42 -4.75
CA LYS A 48 23.68 -8.11 -4.90
C LYS A 48 22.42 -8.03 -4.05
N VAL A 49 22.39 -7.10 -3.10
CA VAL A 49 21.23 -6.84 -2.25
C VAL A 49 20.66 -5.45 -2.49
N GLY A 50 19.35 -5.32 -2.37
CA GLY A 50 18.69 -4.02 -2.25
C GLY A 50 18.80 -3.53 -0.82
N CYS A 51 19.29 -2.30 -0.62
CA CYS A 51 19.40 -1.65 0.67
C CYS A 51 18.51 -0.41 0.70
N TYR A 52 17.47 -0.44 1.53
CA TYR A 52 16.79 0.77 1.96
C TYR A 52 17.56 1.35 3.14
N TYR A 53 17.82 2.66 3.12
CA TYR A 53 18.48 3.35 4.21
C TYR A 53 17.85 4.74 4.43
N CYS A 54 17.60 5.10 5.69
CA CYS A 54 17.03 6.40 6.06
C CYS A 54 17.69 6.97 7.31
N LEU A 55 17.73 8.30 7.40
CA LEU A 55 18.14 9.00 8.62
C LEU A 55 16.96 9.04 9.59
N PHE A 56 17.21 8.55 10.81
CA PHE A 56 16.28 8.60 11.92
C PHE A 56 16.86 9.53 12.97
N ARG A 57 16.21 10.69 13.17
CA ARG A 57 16.52 11.59 14.26
C ARG A 57 15.52 11.38 15.38
N GLN A 58 16.04 11.22 16.58
CA GLN A 58 15.23 11.24 17.78
C GLN A 58 14.82 12.68 18.05
N GLU A 59 13.53 12.98 17.94
CA GLU A 59 12.99 14.25 18.45
C GLU A 59 12.93 14.15 19.97
N ASN A 60 13.98 14.60 20.65
CA ASN A 60 13.90 14.93 22.07
C ASN A 60 13.70 16.45 22.19
N LEU A 61 12.64 16.85 22.91
CA LEU A 61 12.62 18.05 23.78
C LEU A 61 12.67 19.45 23.13
N LEU A 62 12.17 19.67 21.91
CA LEU A 62 12.15 21.02 21.33
C LEU A 62 11.19 22.02 22.02
N GLU A 63 10.27 21.58 22.87
CA GLU A 63 9.40 22.51 23.62
C GLU A 63 9.94 22.89 25.01
N MET A 64 11.00 22.26 25.52
CA MET A 64 11.57 22.59 26.83
C MET A 64 13.04 23.04 26.82
N ALA A 65 13.79 22.85 25.72
CA ALA A 65 15.21 23.21 25.62
C ALA A 65 15.47 24.52 24.87
N ALA A 66 14.55 25.50 24.94
CA ALA A 66 14.82 26.87 24.45
C ALA A 66 15.84 27.62 25.32
N LEU A 67 16.24 27.06 26.47
CA LEU A 67 17.34 27.54 27.28
C LEU A 67 18.31 26.38 27.52
N GLU A 68 19.56 26.60 27.12
CA GLU A 68 20.77 25.88 27.55
C GLU A 68 21.26 24.69 26.67
N SER A 69 22.25 25.03 25.83
CA SER A 69 23.37 24.22 25.33
C SER A 69 23.17 23.26 24.14
N ASP A 70 24.12 23.34 23.21
CA ASP A 70 24.34 22.52 22.01
C ASP A 70 24.43 21.00 22.31
N ILE A 71 23.34 20.36 22.67
CA ILE A 71 23.24 18.90 22.69
C ILE A 71 22.59 18.49 21.36
N THR A 72 23.44 18.21 20.37
CA THR A 72 22.99 17.62 19.11
C THR A 72 22.30 16.29 19.39
N ALA A 73 21.02 16.18 19.06
CA ALA A 73 20.25 14.95 19.24
C ALA A 73 20.95 13.79 18.50
N PRO A 74 20.97 12.56 19.07
CA PRO A 74 21.62 11.43 18.44
C PRO A 74 20.95 11.11 17.10
N GLU A 75 21.76 11.08 16.03
CA GLU A 75 21.35 10.70 14.68
C GLU A 75 21.61 9.22 14.44
N TYR A 76 20.59 8.49 14.02
CA TYR A 76 20.66 7.07 13.71
C TYR A 76 20.43 6.84 12.21
N VAL A 77 21.05 5.80 11.66
CA VAL A 77 20.75 5.35 10.29
C VAL A 77 20.15 3.96 10.36
N ILE A 78 18.93 3.82 9.87
CA ILE A 78 18.24 2.53 9.78
C ILE A 78 18.46 1.97 8.38
N CYS A 79 18.87 0.71 8.29
CA CYS A 79 19.06 0.02 7.03
C CYS A 79 18.22 -1.28 7.00
N PHE A 80 17.43 -1.46 5.94
CA PHE A 80 16.75 -2.73 5.65
C PHE A 80 17.33 -3.33 4.38
N LEU A 81 17.66 -4.62 4.43
CA LEU A 81 18.26 -5.35 3.33
C LEU A 81 17.27 -6.37 2.76
N GLY A 82 17.16 -6.40 1.43
CA GLY A 82 16.37 -7.37 0.67
C GLY A 82 17.26 -8.17 -0.28
N GLY A 83 17.29 -9.49 -0.04
CA GLY A 83 18.05 -10.48 -0.78
C GLY A 83 17.32 -11.10 -1.96
N SER A 84 18.04 -11.82 -2.81
CA SER A 84 17.49 -12.71 -3.83
C SER A 84 17.84 -14.14 -3.45
N GLU A 85 17.05 -14.76 -2.57
CA GLU A 85 17.34 -16.13 -2.17
C GLU A 85 17.25 -17.08 -3.36
N LYS A 86 18.39 -17.67 -3.74
CA LYS A 86 18.46 -19.02 -4.29
C LYS A 86 18.46 -20.02 -3.13
N GLY A 87 17.37 -20.05 -2.36
CA GLY A 87 16.92 -21.22 -1.60
C GLY A 87 15.84 -21.92 -2.42
N ALA A 88 15.87 -23.25 -2.51
CA ALA A 88 15.13 -24.06 -3.49
C ALA A 88 13.58 -23.99 -3.48
N MET A 89 12.97 -23.03 -2.76
CA MET A 89 11.52 -22.80 -2.74
C MET A 89 11.12 -21.37 -3.15
N CYS A 90 11.94 -20.68 -3.94
CA CYS A 90 11.65 -19.32 -4.41
C CYS A 90 12.27 -19.09 -5.80
N ARG A 91 11.77 -19.79 -6.83
CA ARG A 91 12.38 -19.78 -8.18
C ARG A 91 12.05 -18.57 -9.08
N SER A 92 11.58 -17.44 -8.54
CA SER A 92 11.28 -16.26 -9.39
C SER A 92 11.53 -14.89 -8.72
N TYR A 93 12.70 -14.70 -8.10
CA TYR A 93 13.04 -13.47 -7.36
C TYR A 93 14.15 -12.62 -8.02
N LEU A 94 14.48 -12.84 -9.30
CA LEU A 94 15.37 -11.91 -10.02
C LEU A 94 14.70 -10.54 -10.32
N ASN A 95 13.37 -10.46 -10.21
CA ASN A 95 12.61 -9.19 -10.23
C ASN A 95 12.57 -8.46 -8.88
N HIS A 96 13.15 -9.04 -7.82
CA HIS A 96 13.06 -8.53 -6.45
C HIS A 96 13.88 -7.26 -6.21
N LEU A 97 15.02 -7.14 -6.91
CA LEU A 97 15.81 -5.90 -6.93
C LEU A 97 15.10 -4.76 -7.67
N ILE A 98 14.25 -5.06 -8.66
CA ILE A 98 13.44 -4.07 -9.38
C ILE A 98 12.25 -3.65 -8.51
N PHE A 99 11.70 -4.54 -7.70
CA PHE A 99 10.56 -4.27 -6.82
C PHE A 99 10.89 -3.26 -5.70
N LEU A 100 12.10 -3.35 -5.11
CA LEU A 100 12.64 -2.31 -4.23
C LEU A 100 12.99 -1.02 -5.00
N LYS A 101 13.45 -1.13 -6.25
CA LYS A 101 13.85 0.02 -7.08
C LYS A 101 12.66 0.82 -7.65
N LYS A 102 11.46 0.23 -7.71
CA LYS A 102 10.25 0.84 -8.32
C LYS A 102 9.28 1.43 -7.29
N ASN A 103 9.81 1.99 -6.20
CA ASN A 103 9.08 2.78 -5.17
C ASN A 103 7.96 2.07 -4.38
N THR A 104 7.64 0.80 -4.63
CA THR A 104 6.46 0.16 -4.00
C THR A 104 6.61 -0.03 -2.48
N PHE A 105 7.74 -0.58 -2.01
CA PHE A 105 7.98 -0.75 -0.57
C PHE A 105 8.68 0.43 0.09
N ARG A 106 9.31 1.32 -0.67
CA ARG A 106 9.96 2.50 -0.12
C ARG A 106 8.99 3.32 0.73
N LEU A 107 7.81 3.62 0.19
CA LEU A 107 6.78 4.38 0.91
C LEU A 107 6.27 3.66 2.17
N GLU A 108 6.24 2.33 2.17
CA GLU A 108 5.81 1.55 3.34
C GLU A 108 6.88 1.50 4.42
N LEU A 109 8.16 1.39 4.02
CA LEU A 109 9.29 1.47 4.93
C LEU A 109 9.44 2.89 5.50
N ASP A 110 9.21 3.93 4.69
CA ASP A 110 9.15 5.32 5.14
C ASP A 110 8.08 5.47 6.23
N LYS A 111 6.83 5.02 5.96
CA LYS A 111 5.74 5.03 6.95
C LYS A 111 6.06 4.18 8.19
N TYR A 112 6.73 3.05 8.01
CA TYR A 112 7.11 2.16 9.10
C TYR A 112 8.13 2.81 10.05
N VAL A 113 9.12 3.52 9.51
CA VAL A 113 10.11 4.27 10.29
C VAL A 113 9.48 5.52 10.90
N GLN A 114 8.58 6.21 10.20
CA GLN A 114 7.84 7.33 10.77
C GLN A 114 6.94 6.89 11.95
N SER A 115 6.31 5.70 11.83
CA SER A 115 5.51 5.12 12.93
C SER A 115 6.37 4.79 14.14
N LEU A 116 7.64 4.41 13.94
CA LEU A 116 8.59 4.26 15.04
C LEU A 116 8.81 5.61 15.73
N LYS A 117 9.01 6.70 14.97
CA LYS A 117 9.21 8.05 15.49
C LYS A 117 8.05 8.51 16.37
N ILE A 118 6.81 8.33 15.91
CA ILE A 118 5.59 8.74 16.63
C ILE A 118 5.39 7.95 17.94
N ASN A 119 5.68 6.64 17.93
CA ASN A 119 5.38 5.74 19.05
C ASN A 119 6.54 5.56 20.04
N PHE A 120 7.69 6.18 19.77
CA PHE A 120 8.87 6.12 20.62
C PHE A 120 8.77 7.20 21.70
N ASN A 121 8.39 6.79 22.92
CA ASN A 121 8.49 7.66 24.10
C ASN A 121 9.86 7.42 24.77
N PRO A 122 10.78 8.39 24.74
CA PRO A 122 12.14 8.23 25.29
C PRO A 122 12.15 8.01 26.81
N GLU A 123 11.09 8.38 27.53
CA GLU A 123 11.01 8.24 28.98
C GLU A 123 10.70 6.81 29.45
N GLN A 124 10.15 5.96 28.56
CA GLN A 124 9.66 4.62 28.93
C GLN A 124 10.27 3.47 28.11
N LYS A 125 10.86 3.76 26.95
CA LYS A 125 11.30 2.76 25.98
C LYS A 125 12.77 2.95 25.62
N THR A 126 13.63 2.04 26.05
CA THR A 126 15.04 2.03 25.62
C THR A 126 15.16 1.51 24.18
N LEU A 127 16.26 1.87 23.51
CA LEU A 127 16.57 1.42 22.14
C LEU A 127 16.54 -0.11 22.03
N GLU A 128 17.10 -0.81 23.01
CA GLU A 128 17.21 -2.27 23.00
C GLU A 128 15.87 -2.98 23.22
N THR A 129 14.99 -2.42 24.07
CA THR A 129 13.75 -3.11 24.46
C THR A 129 12.59 -2.82 23.51
N TYR A 130 12.63 -1.71 22.75
CA TYR A 130 11.54 -1.34 21.84
C TYR A 130 11.98 -1.20 20.38
N VAL A 131 13.09 -0.51 20.09
CA VAL A 131 13.52 -0.23 18.71
C VAL A 131 14.00 -1.50 18.03
N ASN A 132 14.86 -2.30 18.68
CA ASN A 132 15.39 -3.53 18.08
C ASN A 132 14.28 -4.56 17.76
N PRO A 133 13.36 -4.92 18.68
CA PRO A 133 12.26 -5.83 18.36
C PRO A 133 11.34 -5.28 17.26
N TYR A 134 11.05 -3.97 17.30
CA TYR A 134 10.27 -3.32 16.26
C TYR A 134 10.94 -3.48 14.91
N LEU A 135 12.18 -2.98 14.74
CA LEU A 135 12.90 -3.05 13.48
C LEU A 135 13.07 -4.48 12.96
N ARG A 136 13.26 -5.49 13.83
CA ARG A 136 13.33 -6.91 13.40
C ARG A 136 12.01 -7.44 12.85
N SER A 137 10.88 -6.91 13.32
CA SER A 137 9.54 -7.30 12.87
C SER A 137 9.05 -6.56 11.62
N TRP A 138 9.92 -5.80 10.93
CA TRP A 138 9.54 -4.99 9.76
C TRP A 138 8.91 -5.82 8.64
N PHE A 139 9.43 -7.04 8.39
CA PHE A 139 8.95 -7.90 7.32
C PHE A 139 7.52 -8.39 7.62
N GLU A 140 7.32 -8.89 8.84
CA GLU A 140 6.02 -9.33 9.34
C GLU A 140 4.97 -8.22 9.36
N ASN A 141 5.39 -7.00 9.67
CA ASN A 141 4.50 -5.87 9.80
C ASN A 141 4.22 -5.19 8.45
N SER A 142 5.20 -5.03 7.57
CA SER A 142 5.04 -4.26 6.34
C SER A 142 4.72 -5.12 5.12
N VAL A 143 5.24 -6.34 5.05
CA VAL A 143 5.15 -7.20 3.85
C VAL A 143 4.07 -8.27 4.01
N CYS A 144 4.06 -8.97 5.14
CA CYS A 144 3.13 -10.08 5.39
C CYS A 144 1.64 -9.73 5.60
N PRO A 145 1.19 -8.49 5.92
CA PRO A 145 -0.25 -8.22 6.10
C PRO A 145 -1.10 -8.62 4.90
N ILE A 146 -0.63 -8.36 3.68
CA ILE A 146 -1.37 -8.70 2.45
C ILE A 146 -1.58 -10.21 2.36
N GLN A 147 -0.53 -10.99 2.62
CA GLN A 147 -0.62 -12.44 2.64
C GLN A 147 -1.61 -12.93 3.70
N ARG A 148 -1.54 -12.40 4.93
CA ARG A 148 -2.44 -12.80 6.02
C ARG A 148 -3.90 -12.51 5.69
N VAL A 149 -4.18 -11.35 5.09
CA VAL A 149 -5.53 -10.99 4.63
C VAL A 149 -5.99 -11.93 3.51
N VAL A 150 -5.16 -12.19 2.49
CA VAL A 150 -5.51 -13.13 1.42
C VAL A 150 -5.82 -14.52 1.99
N GLN A 151 -5.02 -15.00 2.94
CA GLN A 151 -5.22 -16.30 3.59
C GLN A 151 -6.47 -16.34 4.47
N LEU A 152 -6.81 -15.25 5.14
CA LEU A 152 -7.96 -15.15 6.03
C LEU A 152 -9.28 -15.08 5.26
N PHE A 153 -9.30 -14.33 4.15
CA PHE A 153 -10.53 -14.01 3.43
C PHE A 153 -10.80 -14.91 2.22
N GLN A 154 -9.78 -15.46 1.55
CA GLN A 154 -9.93 -16.41 0.44
C GLN A 154 -10.94 -15.93 -0.61
N GLU A 155 -11.99 -16.69 -0.91
CA GLU A 155 -13.04 -16.31 -1.87
C GLU A 155 -13.77 -15.01 -1.50
N LYS A 156 -13.83 -14.68 -0.20
CA LYS A 156 -14.43 -13.44 0.29
C LYS A 156 -13.53 -12.21 0.09
N LEU A 157 -12.31 -12.38 -0.41
CA LEU A 157 -11.40 -11.28 -0.74
C LEU A 157 -12.00 -10.34 -1.78
N ALA A 158 -12.87 -10.84 -2.67
CA ALA A 158 -13.55 -10.03 -3.66
C ALA A 158 -14.36 -8.88 -3.03
N PHE A 159 -14.93 -9.07 -1.84
CA PHE A 159 -15.65 -8.02 -1.10
C PHE A 159 -14.71 -6.93 -0.56
N LEU A 160 -13.51 -7.30 -0.11
CA LEU A 160 -12.50 -6.33 0.35
C LEU A 160 -11.91 -5.54 -0.82
N LEU A 161 -11.66 -6.19 -1.96
CA LEU A 161 -11.21 -5.52 -3.17
C LEU A 161 -12.25 -4.52 -3.68
N HIS A 162 -13.53 -4.91 -3.66
CA HIS A 162 -14.64 -4.03 -4.01
C HIS A 162 -14.68 -2.82 -3.09
N ALA A 163 -14.69 -3.05 -1.76
CA ALA A 163 -14.70 -1.98 -0.76
C ALA A 163 -13.53 -0.99 -0.91
N ALA A 164 -12.34 -1.50 -1.21
CA ALA A 164 -11.15 -0.66 -1.39
C ALA A 164 -11.24 0.23 -2.65
N LEU A 165 -11.81 -0.28 -3.74
CA LEU A 165 -11.98 0.50 -4.98
C LEU A 165 -13.17 1.46 -4.90
N SER A 166 -14.25 1.06 -4.23
CA SER A 166 -15.43 1.88 -4.02
C SER A 166 -15.26 2.87 -2.87
N TYR A 167 -14.13 2.89 -2.15
CA TYR A 167 -13.94 3.72 -0.96
C TYR A 167 -15.05 3.55 0.08
N THR A 168 -15.66 2.36 0.15
CA THR A 168 -16.73 2.07 1.10
C THR A 168 -16.13 1.89 2.50
N PRO A 169 -16.66 2.56 3.55
CA PRO A 169 -16.14 2.40 4.90
C PRO A 169 -16.34 0.96 5.38
N VAL A 170 -15.29 0.43 6.02
CA VAL A 170 -15.25 -0.94 6.55
C VAL A 170 -15.14 -0.88 8.07
N GLU A 171 -16.10 -1.49 8.76
CA GLU A 171 -16.10 -1.67 10.21
C GLU A 171 -15.74 -3.13 10.52
N VAL A 172 -14.68 -3.34 11.31
CA VAL A 172 -14.27 -4.67 11.75
C VAL A 172 -14.77 -4.90 13.18
N LYS A 173 -15.46 -6.02 13.41
CA LYS A 173 -16.01 -6.42 14.71
C LYS A 173 -15.40 -7.76 15.14
N ASN A 174 -15.23 -7.91 16.45
CA ASN A 174 -14.74 -9.15 17.09
C ASN A 174 -13.39 -9.65 16.55
N SER A 175 -12.51 -8.76 16.11
CA SER A 175 -11.15 -9.09 15.67
C SER A 175 -10.11 -8.73 16.73
N ASP A 176 -8.94 -9.37 16.67
CA ASP A 176 -7.75 -8.92 17.37
C ASP A 176 -7.14 -7.69 16.68
N GLU A 177 -6.37 -6.91 17.45
CA GLU A 177 -5.75 -5.66 16.99
C GLU A 177 -4.84 -5.86 15.76
N ARG A 178 -4.20 -7.03 15.64
CA ARG A 178 -3.34 -7.35 14.49
C ARG A 178 -4.16 -7.55 13.22
N THR A 179 -5.23 -8.33 13.28
CA THR A 179 -6.11 -8.54 12.13
C THR A 179 -6.76 -7.24 11.67
N GLU A 180 -7.20 -6.39 12.60
CA GLU A 180 -7.76 -5.08 12.27
C GLU A 180 -6.73 -4.19 11.53
N LYS A 181 -5.49 -4.14 12.02
CA LYS A 181 -4.40 -3.43 11.36
C LYS A 181 -4.06 -4.00 9.99
N ASP A 182 -4.08 -5.32 9.84
CA ASP A 182 -3.80 -5.98 8.56
C ASP A 182 -4.88 -5.66 7.51
N ILE A 183 -6.17 -5.68 7.91
CA ILE A 183 -7.29 -5.30 7.05
C ILE A 183 -7.16 -3.83 6.63
N SER A 184 -6.92 -2.92 7.58
CA SER A 184 -6.72 -1.50 7.31
C SER A 184 -5.58 -1.25 6.32
N ARG A 185 -4.44 -1.94 6.51
CA ARG A 185 -3.28 -1.85 5.61
C ARG A 185 -3.59 -2.40 4.22
N PHE A 186 -4.31 -3.51 4.13
CA PHE A 186 -4.72 -4.08 2.85
C PHE A 186 -5.64 -3.12 2.09
N LEU A 187 -6.67 -2.58 2.75
CA LEU A 187 -7.58 -1.60 2.15
C LEU A 187 -6.83 -0.36 1.65
N ALA A 188 -5.91 0.17 2.46
CA ALA A 188 -5.07 1.31 2.07
C ALA A 188 -4.13 0.97 0.88
N ALA A 189 -3.62 -0.25 0.81
CA ALA A 189 -2.74 -0.68 -0.28
C ALA A 189 -3.50 -0.99 -1.58
N ALA A 190 -4.76 -1.43 -1.48
CA ALA A 190 -5.64 -1.82 -2.59
C ALA A 190 -6.44 -0.64 -3.16
N SER A 191 -6.68 0.41 -2.36
CA SER A 191 -7.35 1.62 -2.82
C SER A 191 -6.50 2.40 -3.82
N LEU A 192 -7.13 3.31 -4.57
CA LEU A 192 -6.44 4.20 -5.51
C LEU A 192 -5.93 5.47 -4.81
N GLN A 193 -5.66 5.39 -3.50
CA GLN A 193 -5.24 6.51 -2.67
C GLN A 193 -3.90 7.09 -3.14
N GLY A 194 -3.83 8.41 -3.34
CA GLY A 194 -2.65 9.13 -3.86
C GLY A 194 -2.69 9.43 -5.37
N LEU A 195 -3.69 8.95 -6.11
CA LEU A 195 -3.89 9.23 -7.55
C LEU A 195 -5.12 10.09 -7.86
N VAL A 196 -6.07 10.14 -6.93
CA VAL A 196 -7.26 11.00 -6.96
C VAL A 196 -6.99 12.22 -6.07
N GLN A 197 -7.39 13.43 -6.47
CA GLN A 197 -7.19 14.64 -5.66
C GLN A 197 -7.83 14.46 -4.27
N GLU A 198 -7.14 14.86 -3.19
CA GLU A 198 -7.59 14.64 -1.80
C GLU A 198 -9.03 15.14 -1.54
N GLY A 199 -9.44 16.26 -2.16
CA GLY A 199 -10.81 16.78 -2.05
C GLY A 199 -11.87 15.89 -2.71
N THR A 200 -11.51 15.13 -3.75
CA THR A 200 -12.40 14.19 -4.42
C THR A 200 -12.62 12.92 -3.59
N MET A 201 -11.66 12.51 -2.75
CA MET A 201 -11.82 11.32 -1.90
C MET A 201 -12.91 11.46 -0.86
N THR A 202 -12.97 12.60 -0.16
CA THR A 202 -14.03 12.85 0.83
C THR A 202 -15.39 12.87 0.14
N SER A 203 -15.48 13.48 -1.03
CA SER A 203 -16.69 13.48 -1.87
C SER A 203 -17.06 12.10 -2.40
N LEU A 204 -16.08 11.25 -2.72
CA LEU A 204 -16.31 9.85 -3.11
C LEU A 204 -16.84 9.06 -1.92
N CYS A 205 -16.18 9.10 -0.77
CA CYS A 205 -16.65 8.42 0.45
C CYS A 205 -18.09 8.82 0.79
N ILE A 206 -18.42 10.13 0.72
CA ILE A 206 -19.77 10.65 0.96
C ILE A 206 -20.75 10.16 -0.11
N ALA A 207 -20.44 10.28 -1.40
CA ALA A 207 -21.34 9.82 -2.46
C ALA A 207 -21.62 8.31 -2.40
N MET A 208 -20.64 7.52 -1.95
CA MET A 208 -20.77 6.07 -1.82
C MET A 208 -21.61 5.68 -0.61
N THR A 209 -21.50 6.43 0.50
CA THR A 209 -22.33 6.23 1.69
C THR A 209 -23.75 6.80 1.55
N GLU A 210 -23.94 7.89 0.80
CA GLU A 210 -25.26 8.50 0.57
C GLU A 210 -26.19 7.58 -0.25
N GLU A 211 -25.68 6.85 -1.24
CA GLU A 211 -26.50 5.91 -2.05
C GLU A 211 -26.76 4.56 -1.34
N GLN A 212 -25.88 4.08 -0.44
CA GLN A 212 -26.00 2.75 0.18
C GLN A 212 -26.34 2.74 1.68
N HIS A 213 -26.21 3.86 2.40
CA HIS A 213 -26.54 4.01 3.82
C HIS A 213 -25.97 2.94 4.78
N LYS A 214 -24.91 2.19 4.39
CA LYS A 214 -24.38 1.10 5.20
C LYS A 214 -22.88 0.93 5.00
N SER A 215 -22.12 1.00 6.10
CA SER A 215 -20.76 0.49 6.16
C SER A 215 -20.75 -1.02 5.96
N ILE A 216 -19.67 -1.53 5.36
CA ILE A 216 -19.42 -2.96 5.28
C ILE A 216 -18.97 -3.40 6.66
N ILE A 217 -19.68 -4.37 7.25
CA ILE A 217 -19.33 -4.92 8.56
C ILE A 217 -18.65 -6.26 8.34
N ILE A 218 -17.44 -6.39 8.85
CA ILE A 218 -16.67 -7.64 8.88
C ILE A 218 -16.76 -8.18 10.30
N ASP A 219 -17.48 -9.28 10.49
CA ASP A 219 -17.51 -9.99 11.77
C ASP A 219 -16.51 -11.15 11.78
N CYS A 220 -15.50 -11.05 12.65
CA CYS A 220 -14.44 -12.04 12.84
C CYS A 220 -14.74 -13.02 14.00
N SER A 221 -15.97 -13.09 14.50
CA SER A 221 -16.36 -13.99 15.59
C SER A 221 -16.22 -15.49 15.27
N GLY A 222 -16.26 -15.86 13.98
CA GLY A 222 -16.13 -17.23 13.48
C GLY A 222 -14.76 -17.57 12.89
N PRO A 223 -14.52 -18.84 12.52
CA PRO A 223 -13.26 -19.28 11.90
C PRO A 223 -12.99 -18.64 10.53
N GLN A 224 -14.03 -18.13 9.87
CA GLN A 224 -13.92 -17.29 8.68
C GLN A 224 -14.71 -16.02 8.88
N PRO A 225 -14.19 -14.84 8.46
CA PRO A 225 -14.91 -13.59 8.57
C PRO A 225 -16.23 -13.62 7.81
N GLN A 226 -17.28 -13.04 8.39
CA GLN A 226 -18.57 -12.83 7.74
C GLN A 226 -18.69 -11.38 7.29
N PHE A 227 -19.28 -11.17 6.12
CA PHE A 227 -19.53 -9.84 5.58
C PHE A 227 -21.01 -9.52 5.64
N HIS A 228 -21.33 -8.32 6.10
CA HIS A 228 -22.65 -7.73 5.98
C HIS A 228 -22.57 -6.46 5.14
N ASN A 229 -23.58 -6.25 4.29
CA ASN A 229 -23.67 -5.13 3.35
C ASN A 229 -22.52 -5.04 2.32
N ALA A 230 -21.84 -6.16 2.04
CA ALA A 230 -20.78 -6.20 1.05
C ALA A 230 -21.32 -6.29 -0.38
N GLY A 231 -20.75 -5.46 -1.26
CA GLY A 231 -20.88 -5.57 -2.70
C GLY A 231 -19.71 -6.35 -3.31
N SER A 232 -19.94 -6.97 -4.45
CA SER A 232 -18.87 -7.49 -5.30
C SER A 232 -19.23 -7.27 -6.77
N ASN A 233 -18.24 -7.43 -7.64
CA ASN A 233 -18.41 -7.38 -9.07
C ASN A 233 -17.42 -8.33 -9.74
N ARG A 234 -17.69 -8.65 -11.01
CA ARG A 234 -16.89 -9.62 -11.78
C ARG A 234 -15.40 -9.24 -11.82
N PHE A 235 -15.09 -7.95 -11.87
CA PHE A 235 -13.70 -7.49 -11.83
C PHE A 235 -12.99 -7.92 -10.54
N CYS A 236 -13.61 -7.71 -9.38
CA CYS A 236 -13.04 -8.10 -8.10
C CYS A 236 -12.98 -9.62 -7.93
N GLU A 237 -13.96 -10.35 -8.46
CA GLU A 237 -13.96 -11.82 -8.49
C GLU A 237 -12.81 -12.39 -9.33
N ASP A 238 -12.59 -11.86 -10.54
CA ASP A 238 -11.51 -12.28 -11.44
C ASP A 238 -10.13 -12.04 -10.78
N TRP A 239 -9.94 -10.90 -10.10
CA TRP A 239 -8.71 -10.62 -9.38
C TRP A 239 -8.56 -11.45 -8.10
N MET A 240 -9.64 -11.72 -7.39
CA MET A 240 -9.64 -12.64 -6.25
C MET A 240 -9.14 -14.03 -6.67
N GLN A 241 -9.54 -14.54 -7.83
CA GLN A 241 -9.02 -15.80 -8.37
C GLN A 241 -7.50 -15.73 -8.61
N ALA A 242 -6.97 -14.60 -9.09
CA ALA A 242 -5.53 -14.43 -9.23
C ALA A 242 -4.79 -14.51 -7.89
N PHE A 243 -5.38 -13.98 -6.81
CA PHE A 243 -4.84 -14.11 -5.44
C PHE A 243 -4.88 -15.55 -4.94
N ILE A 244 -6.00 -16.26 -5.13
CA ILE A 244 -6.14 -17.67 -4.72
C ILE A 244 -5.12 -18.54 -5.46
N ASN A 245 -5.01 -18.39 -6.77
CA ASN A 245 -4.04 -19.15 -7.58
C ASN A 245 -2.59 -18.86 -7.18
N ALA A 246 -2.30 -17.63 -6.74
CA ALA A 246 -0.98 -17.27 -6.23
C ALA A 246 -0.70 -17.81 -4.82
N ALA A 247 -1.73 -18.19 -4.06
CA ALA A 247 -1.57 -18.66 -2.69
C ALA A 247 -0.86 -20.01 -2.59
N GLU A 248 -0.91 -20.83 -3.64
CA GLU A 248 -0.16 -22.09 -3.73
C GLU A 248 1.37 -21.89 -3.57
N GLY A 249 1.88 -20.71 -3.97
CA GLY A 249 3.29 -20.36 -3.86
C GLY A 249 3.67 -19.62 -2.58
N GLY A 250 2.70 -19.18 -1.77
CA GLY A 250 2.92 -18.55 -0.46
C GLY A 250 3.80 -17.30 -0.42
N ASN A 251 4.03 -16.64 -1.57
CA ASN A 251 4.96 -15.51 -1.69
C ASN A 251 4.29 -14.15 -1.40
N PRO A 252 4.63 -13.44 -0.30
CA PRO A 252 4.07 -12.12 0.02
C PRO A 252 4.20 -11.08 -1.11
N PHE A 253 5.31 -11.14 -1.85
CA PHE A 253 5.63 -10.17 -2.89
C PHE A 253 4.81 -10.40 -4.15
N LEU A 254 4.45 -11.65 -4.44
CA LEU A 254 3.56 -11.97 -5.55
C LEU A 254 2.18 -11.37 -5.29
N PHE A 255 1.65 -11.48 -4.06
CA PHE A 255 0.39 -10.83 -3.70
C PHE A 255 0.46 -9.31 -3.86
N ARG A 256 1.57 -8.68 -3.48
CA ARG A 256 1.74 -7.24 -3.73
C ARG A 256 1.79 -6.91 -5.21
N GLN A 257 2.47 -7.71 -6.04
CA GLN A 257 2.48 -7.52 -7.48
C GLN A 257 1.08 -7.63 -8.09
N ILE A 258 0.30 -8.62 -7.65
CA ILE A 258 -1.10 -8.79 -8.09
C ILE A 258 -1.92 -7.56 -7.68
N LEU A 259 -1.74 -7.06 -6.45
CA LEU A 259 -2.43 -5.86 -5.96
C LEU A 259 -2.06 -4.59 -6.75
N GLU A 260 -0.79 -4.41 -7.12
CA GLU A 260 -0.37 -3.30 -7.99
C GLU A 260 -0.96 -3.42 -9.39
N ASN A 261 -1.01 -4.63 -9.97
CA ASN A 261 -1.62 -4.85 -11.27
C ASN A 261 -3.15 -4.61 -11.25
N PHE A 262 -3.80 -5.02 -10.16
CA PHE A 262 -5.21 -4.72 -9.89
C PHE A 262 -5.48 -3.22 -9.92
N LYS A 263 -4.68 -2.42 -9.17
CA LYS A 263 -4.78 -0.96 -9.19
C LYS A 263 -4.51 -0.38 -10.57
N LEU A 264 -3.44 -0.81 -11.23
CA LEU A 264 -3.09 -0.33 -12.57
C LEU A 264 -4.22 -0.57 -13.57
N LYS A 265 -4.86 -1.73 -13.51
CA LYS A 265 -6.01 -2.05 -14.37
C LYS A 265 -7.21 -1.16 -14.05
N ALA A 266 -7.55 -0.96 -12.78
CA ALA A 266 -8.62 -0.06 -12.38
C ALA A 266 -8.37 1.39 -12.87
N ILE A 267 -7.14 1.90 -12.73
CA ILE A 267 -6.74 3.23 -13.22
C ILE A 267 -6.87 3.33 -14.74
N GLN A 268 -6.43 2.30 -15.48
CA GLN A 268 -6.58 2.26 -16.93
C GLN A 268 -8.06 2.32 -17.33
N ASP A 269 -8.92 1.57 -16.64
CA ASP A 269 -10.34 1.53 -16.95
C ASP A 269 -11.05 2.86 -16.62
N ILE A 270 -10.68 3.52 -15.51
CA ILE A 270 -11.14 4.90 -15.19
C ILE A 270 -10.73 5.87 -16.30
N ASN A 271 -9.46 5.86 -16.72
CA ASN A 271 -8.97 6.78 -17.74
C ASN A 271 -9.60 6.53 -19.12
N ASN A 272 -9.82 5.26 -19.47
CA ASN A 272 -10.53 4.89 -20.69
C ASN A 272 -11.98 5.41 -20.65
N LEU A 273 -12.67 5.23 -19.51
CA LEU A 273 -14.04 5.72 -19.32
C LEU A 273 -14.10 7.25 -19.45
N LYS A 274 -13.21 7.98 -18.79
CA LYS A 274 -13.10 9.45 -18.92
C LYS A 274 -12.95 9.89 -20.37
N ARG A 275 -12.11 9.18 -21.13
CA ARG A 275 -11.92 9.45 -22.57
C ARG A 275 -13.18 9.15 -23.38
N PHE A 276 -13.87 8.05 -23.10
CA PHE A 276 -15.12 7.72 -23.80
C PHE A 276 -16.24 8.72 -23.52
N ILE A 277 -16.36 9.20 -22.27
CA ILE A 277 -17.39 10.19 -21.91
C ILE A 277 -17.18 11.50 -22.67
N ARG A 278 -15.95 12.01 -22.72
CA ARG A 278 -15.61 13.21 -23.54
C ARG A 278 -15.94 13.02 -25.02
N GLN A 279 -15.83 11.80 -25.55
CA GLN A 279 -16.19 11.52 -26.94
C GLN A 279 -17.70 11.37 -27.13
N ALA A 280 -18.40 10.83 -26.13
CA ALA A 280 -19.84 10.62 -26.14
C ALA A 280 -20.63 11.94 -26.13
N GLU A 281 -20.06 13.02 -25.60
CA GLU A 281 -20.62 14.38 -25.68
C GLU A 281 -20.91 14.82 -27.13
N MET A 282 -20.10 14.37 -28.08
CA MET A 282 -20.19 14.78 -29.49
C MET A 282 -20.63 13.65 -30.43
N ASN A 283 -20.84 12.43 -29.92
CA ASN A 283 -21.06 11.25 -30.76
C ASN A 283 -21.86 10.13 -30.07
N HIS A 284 -23.08 9.87 -30.55
CA HIS A 284 -23.94 8.78 -30.06
C HIS A 284 -23.32 7.37 -30.22
N TYR A 285 -22.46 7.15 -31.22
CA TYR A 285 -21.74 5.87 -31.34
C TYR A 285 -20.66 5.72 -30.26
N ALA A 286 -20.06 6.82 -29.81
CA ALA A 286 -19.14 6.81 -28.67
C ALA A 286 -19.89 6.55 -27.36
N LEU A 287 -21.13 7.05 -27.21
CA LEU A 287 -22.00 6.71 -26.08
C LEU A 287 -22.28 5.20 -26.03
N PHE A 288 -22.64 4.58 -27.16
CA PHE A 288 -22.85 3.12 -27.23
C PHE A 288 -21.56 2.34 -26.88
N LYS A 289 -20.39 2.78 -27.35
CA LYS A 289 -19.11 2.18 -26.97
C LYS A 289 -18.82 2.31 -25.46
N CYS A 290 -19.19 3.44 -24.87
CA CYS A 290 -19.07 3.67 -23.43
C CYS A 290 -19.93 2.69 -22.64
N TYR A 291 -21.20 2.52 -23.02
CA TYR A 291 -22.09 1.52 -22.44
C TYR A 291 -21.53 0.10 -22.57
N LEU A 292 -21.08 -0.29 -23.77
CA LEU A 292 -20.52 -1.62 -24.01
C LEU A 292 -19.25 -1.86 -23.18
N PHE A 293 -18.40 -0.83 -23.02
CA PHE A 293 -17.23 -0.90 -22.16
C PHE A 293 -17.60 -1.14 -20.70
N LEU A 294 -18.55 -0.36 -20.15
CA LEU A 294 -19.02 -0.49 -18.77
C LEU A 294 -19.62 -1.87 -18.47
N LYS A 295 -20.36 -2.42 -19.44
CA LYS A 295 -20.93 -3.77 -19.33
C LYS A 295 -19.88 -4.87 -19.33
N ASN A 296 -18.78 -4.68 -20.06
CA ASN A 296 -17.76 -5.71 -20.28
C ASN A 296 -16.57 -5.61 -19.31
N CYS A 297 -16.29 -4.46 -18.71
CA CYS A 297 -15.13 -4.27 -17.83
C CYS A 297 -15.29 -4.94 -16.45
N GLY A 298 -16.51 -5.34 -16.08
CA GLY A 298 -16.80 -6.05 -14.84
C GLY A 298 -16.77 -5.18 -13.56
N SER A 299 -16.44 -3.89 -13.68
CA SER A 299 -16.38 -2.89 -12.60
C SER A 299 -17.20 -1.63 -12.88
N GLY A 300 -18.15 -1.70 -13.81
CA GLY A 300 -18.93 -0.55 -14.28
C GLY A 300 -19.70 0.18 -13.16
N ASP A 301 -20.12 -0.55 -12.12
CA ASP A 301 -20.77 -0.02 -10.91
C ASP A 301 -19.87 0.95 -10.14
N ILE A 302 -18.59 0.63 -9.99
CA ILE A 302 -17.60 1.48 -9.33
C ILE A 302 -17.13 2.60 -10.27
N LEU A 303 -16.84 2.28 -11.53
CA LEU A 303 -16.26 3.24 -12.47
C LEU A 303 -17.19 4.43 -12.75
N LEU A 304 -18.49 4.18 -12.96
CA LEU A 304 -19.47 5.24 -13.17
C LEU A 304 -19.54 6.18 -11.97
N LYS A 305 -19.52 5.60 -10.78
CA LYS A 305 -19.55 6.32 -9.51
C LYS A 305 -18.31 7.19 -9.30
N ILE A 306 -17.12 6.66 -9.58
CA ILE A 306 -15.86 7.43 -9.51
C ILE A 306 -15.91 8.63 -10.45
N VAL A 307 -16.28 8.39 -11.70
CA VAL A 307 -16.39 9.44 -12.72
C VAL A 307 -17.45 10.47 -12.36
N LYS A 308 -18.61 10.07 -11.83
CA LYS A 308 -19.68 10.99 -11.40
C LYS A 308 -19.18 12.03 -10.40
N VAL A 309 -18.39 11.59 -9.42
CA VAL A 309 -17.83 12.49 -8.40
C VAL A 309 -16.69 13.34 -8.96
N GLU A 310 -15.79 12.76 -9.77
CA GLU A 310 -14.70 13.51 -10.41
C GLU A 310 -15.18 14.53 -11.46
N HIS A 311 -16.26 14.22 -12.17
CA HIS A 311 -16.87 15.08 -13.19
C HIS A 311 -18.04 15.92 -12.65
N ALA A 312 -18.25 15.96 -11.34
CA ALA A 312 -19.22 16.87 -10.72
C ALA A 312 -18.95 18.34 -11.09
N GLU A 313 -17.71 18.67 -11.43
CA GLU A 313 -17.25 19.99 -11.88
C GLU A 313 -17.44 20.27 -13.39
N MET A 314 -17.77 19.27 -14.23
CA MET A 314 -18.01 19.43 -15.68
C MET A 314 -19.49 19.17 -16.02
N PRO A 315 -20.33 20.20 -16.23
CA PRO A 315 -21.77 20.05 -16.49
C PRO A 315 -22.12 19.19 -17.71
N GLU A 316 -21.31 19.23 -18.76
CA GLU A 316 -21.57 18.57 -20.04
C GLU A 316 -21.45 17.04 -19.92
N ALA A 317 -20.54 16.56 -19.09
CA ALA A 317 -20.36 15.14 -18.79
C ALA A 317 -21.52 14.56 -17.95
N LYS A 318 -22.29 15.38 -17.24
CA LYS A 318 -23.39 14.92 -16.37
C LYS A 318 -24.54 14.27 -17.13
N ASN A 319 -24.89 14.81 -18.30
CA ASN A 319 -25.97 14.25 -19.13
C ASN A 319 -25.59 12.87 -19.69
N VAL A 320 -24.34 12.72 -20.13
CA VAL A 320 -23.80 11.44 -20.61
C VAL A 320 -23.80 10.40 -19.48
N VAL A 321 -23.35 10.78 -18.28
CA VAL A 321 -23.34 9.89 -17.11
C VAL A 321 -24.75 9.48 -16.70
N ALA A 322 -25.71 10.40 -16.67
CA ALA A 322 -27.11 10.10 -16.31
C ALA A 322 -27.76 9.09 -17.28
N VAL A 323 -27.52 9.25 -18.58
CA VAL A 323 -28.01 8.32 -19.61
C VAL A 323 -27.34 6.95 -19.48
N LEU A 324 -26.04 6.90 -19.16
CA LEU A 324 -25.35 5.64 -18.91
C LEU A 324 -25.87 4.94 -17.65
N GLU A 325 -26.21 5.67 -16.59
CA GLU A 325 -26.83 5.10 -15.38
C GLU A 325 -28.23 4.53 -15.65
N GLU A 326 -29.01 5.14 -16.56
CA GLU A 326 -30.30 4.61 -16.99
C GLU A 326 -30.13 3.31 -17.77
N PHE A 327 -29.25 3.29 -18.78
CA PHE A 327 -28.97 2.08 -19.55
C PHE A 327 -28.33 0.94 -18.75
N MET A 328 -27.65 1.26 -17.65
CA MET A 328 -27.08 0.26 -16.74
C MET A 328 -28.11 -0.29 -15.73
N ARG A 329 -29.26 0.37 -15.55
CA ARG A 329 -30.36 -0.08 -14.68
C ARG A 329 -31.40 -0.94 -15.42
N GLU A 330 -31.51 -0.77 -16.74
CA GLU A 330 -32.33 -1.61 -17.63
C GLU A 330 -31.65 -2.96 -17.96
#